data_AF-A0A0C9YU29-F1
#
_entry.id   AF-A0A0C9YU29-F1
#
_cell.length_a   1.000
_cell.length_b   1.000
_cell.length_c   1.000
_cell.angle_alpha   90.00
_cell.angle_beta   90.00
_cell.angle_gamma   90.00
#
_symmetry.space_group_name_H-M   'P 1'
#
loop_
_entity.id
_entity.type
_entity.pdbx_description
1 polymer ?
#
loop_
_entity_poly.entity_id
_entity_poly.type
_entity_poly.pdbx_seq_one_letter_code
_entity_poly.pdbx_strand_id
1 'polypeptide(L)'
;YHFPKPTLFANVASLQHKKTYLLNWLATRPLWISRVDVCPPSKFPSPQMWRDFLNTISISTEQPSSTYSAASKSAVRDILGDDIVHLAQGLAGAPEAITWHGMEVQVASLSDPPLQFMRSLLWELYELIFHYELLALDRVLAAHLWTSDESRITRQTLLYSIFPGESGLVMWSEPLPQGPQQLGLCASNMQVALPFLNNFRELLSAWPGAPPRLHTPAELDGQGNALVYKYFSLACQFYVQTAFIYLGHQPSLPH
;
A
#
# COMPACT_ATOMS: atom_id res chain seq x y z
N TYR A 1 3.26 -3.29 -9.53
CA TYR A 1 3.25 -3.00 -8.09
C TYR A 1 3.36 -1.50 -7.90
N HIS A 2 2.36 -0.87 -7.27
CA HIS A 2 2.37 0.57 -6.98
C HIS A 2 3.45 0.97 -5.98
N PHE A 3 3.81 0.06 -5.07
CA PHE A 3 4.75 0.28 -3.97
C PHE A 3 5.83 -0.82 -3.90
N PRO A 4 6.97 -0.56 -3.24
CA PRO A 4 7.99 -1.59 -3.00
C PRO A 4 7.43 -2.73 -2.14
N LYS A 5 7.81 -3.97 -2.46
CA LYS A 5 7.37 -5.13 -1.68
C LYS A 5 7.97 -5.09 -0.26
N PRO A 6 7.21 -5.45 0.80
CA PRO A 6 7.72 -5.49 2.18
C PRO A 6 8.98 -6.37 2.33
N THR A 7 9.08 -7.44 1.55
CA THR A 7 10.25 -8.34 1.55
C THR A 7 11.56 -7.67 1.11
N LEU A 8 11.49 -6.54 0.39
CA LEU A 8 12.67 -5.74 0.05
C LEU A 8 13.35 -5.12 1.27
N PHE A 9 12.60 -4.90 2.35
CA PHE A 9 13.12 -4.33 3.60
C PHE A 9 13.46 -5.40 4.63
N ALA A 10 12.68 -6.49 4.67
CA ALA A 10 12.88 -7.57 5.65
C ALA A 10 14.15 -8.41 5.39
N ASN A 11 14.50 -8.63 4.12
CA ASN A 11 15.57 -9.57 3.73
C ASN A 11 16.95 -8.92 3.51
N VAL A 12 17.14 -7.67 3.94
CA VAL A 12 18.42 -6.98 3.75
C VAL A 12 19.41 -7.37 4.85
N ALA A 13 20.40 -8.20 4.49
CA ALA A 13 21.41 -8.70 5.43
C ALA A 13 22.44 -7.62 5.85
N SER A 14 22.80 -6.72 4.93
CA SER A 14 23.75 -5.64 5.23
C SER A 14 23.05 -4.50 5.98
N LEU A 15 23.55 -4.16 7.17
CA LEU A 15 23.04 -3.03 7.96
C LEU A 15 23.12 -1.71 7.17
N GLN A 16 24.18 -1.54 6.38
CA GLN A 16 24.37 -0.35 5.54
C GLN A 16 23.31 -0.28 4.44
N HIS A 17 23.05 -1.39 3.75
CA HIS A 17 22.00 -1.41 2.72
C HIS A 17 20.62 -1.24 3.35
N LYS A 18 20.36 -1.83 4.52
CA LYS A 18 19.10 -1.67 5.25
C LYS A 18 18.86 -0.19 5.58
N LYS A 19 19.88 0.48 6.11
CA LYS A 19 19.87 1.92 6.38
C LYS A 19 19.50 2.72 5.13
N THR A 20 20.17 2.46 4.01
CA THR A 20 19.93 3.16 2.74
C THR A 20 18.52 2.91 2.21
N TYR A 21 18.03 1.67 2.24
CA TYR A 21 16.68 1.32 1.78
C TYR A 21 15.61 2.05 2.59
N LEU A 22 15.72 2.00 3.92
CA LEU A 22 14.77 2.65 4.82
C LEU A 22 14.81 4.16 4.63
N LEU A 23 16.00 4.75 4.59
CA LEU A 23 16.19 6.18 4.41
C LEU A 23 15.56 6.66 3.09
N ASN A 24 15.90 6.02 1.98
CA ASN A 24 15.41 6.41 0.66
C ASN A 24 13.88 6.23 0.57
N TRP A 25 13.33 5.16 1.14
CA TRP A 25 11.88 4.99 1.18
C TRP A 25 11.21 6.08 2.02
N LEU A 26 11.63 6.30 3.26
CA LEU A 26 10.99 7.27 4.16
C LEU A 26 11.06 8.70 3.61
N ALA A 27 12.18 9.08 3.01
CA ALA A 27 12.36 10.40 2.42
C ALA A 27 11.44 10.63 1.21
N THR A 28 11.22 9.60 0.38
CA THR A 28 10.46 9.72 -0.87
C THR A 28 8.99 9.36 -0.75
N ARG A 29 8.63 8.60 0.29
CA ARG A 29 7.30 8.06 0.55
C ARG A 29 6.18 9.10 0.42
N PRO A 30 6.21 10.29 1.07
CA PRO A 30 5.10 11.24 1.00
C PRO A 30 4.83 11.71 -0.44
N LEU A 31 5.87 12.06 -1.20
CA LEU A 31 5.73 12.47 -2.59
C LEU A 31 5.26 11.33 -3.48
N TRP A 32 5.80 10.13 -3.29
CA TRP A 32 5.39 8.98 -4.10
C TRP A 32 3.91 8.64 -3.87
N ILE A 33 3.45 8.56 -2.61
CA ILE A 33 2.04 8.27 -2.33
C ILE A 33 1.13 9.36 -2.91
N SER A 34 1.48 10.65 -2.73
CA SER A 34 0.72 11.75 -3.33
C SER A 34 0.65 11.65 -4.86
N ARG A 35 1.75 11.28 -5.52
CA ARG A 35 1.77 11.06 -6.98
C ARG A 35 0.86 9.91 -7.39
N VAL A 36 0.93 8.77 -6.72
CA VAL A 36 0.08 7.61 -7.04
C VAL A 36 -1.41 7.94 -6.85
N ASP A 37 -1.75 8.74 -5.84
CA ASP A 37 -3.13 9.13 -5.55
C ASP A 37 -3.69 10.16 -6.56
N VAL A 38 -2.96 11.27 -6.77
CA VAL A 38 -3.46 12.43 -7.51
C VAL A 38 -3.19 12.35 -9.01
N CYS A 39 -2.00 11.89 -9.39
CA CYS A 39 -1.53 11.87 -10.79
C CYS A 39 -0.71 10.60 -11.05
N PRO A 40 -1.36 9.42 -11.07
CA PRO A 40 -0.66 8.16 -11.18
C PRO A 40 0.15 8.08 -12.47
N PRO A 41 1.39 7.57 -12.44
CA PRO A 41 2.18 7.41 -13.65
C PRO A 41 1.55 6.36 -14.57
N SER A 42 1.82 6.48 -15.87
CA SER A 42 1.32 5.52 -16.88
C SER A 42 1.92 4.11 -16.72
N LYS A 43 3.05 4.01 -16.03
CA LYS A 43 3.74 2.76 -15.69
C LYS A 43 4.24 2.83 -14.26
N PHE A 44 4.26 1.69 -13.58
CA PHE A 44 4.80 1.57 -12.23
C PHE A 44 6.16 0.87 -12.23
N PRO A 45 7.04 1.16 -11.25
CA PRO A 45 8.34 0.49 -11.17
C PRO A 45 8.18 -1.02 -11.00
N SER A 46 9.03 -1.78 -11.70
CA SER A 46 9.15 -3.23 -11.49
C SER A 46 9.79 -3.55 -10.14
N PRO A 47 9.70 -4.79 -9.63
CA PRO A 47 10.40 -5.18 -8.41
C PRO A 47 11.91 -4.92 -8.44
N GLN A 48 12.54 -5.04 -9.62
CA GLN A 48 13.97 -4.74 -9.77
C GLN A 48 14.24 -3.24 -9.76
N MET A 49 13.40 -2.45 -10.43
CA MET A 49 13.50 -0.98 -10.41
C MET A 49 13.36 -0.42 -9.00
N TRP A 50 12.45 -0.98 -8.18
CA TRP A 50 12.35 -0.63 -6.77
C TRP A 50 13.64 -0.94 -5.99
N ARG A 51 14.28 -2.09 -6.24
CA ARG A 51 15.57 -2.42 -5.60
C ARG A 51 16.66 -1.45 -6.02
N ASP A 52 16.78 -1.19 -7.31
CA ASP A 52 17.80 -0.30 -7.87
C ASP A 52 17.64 1.12 -7.29
N PHE A 53 16.41 1.62 -7.24
CA PHE A 53 16.07 2.91 -6.61
C PHE A 53 16.43 2.94 -5.12
N LEU A 54 15.93 2.00 -4.33
CA LEU A 54 16.15 1.98 -2.88
C LEU A 54 17.62 1.80 -2.50
N ASN A 55 18.41 1.15 -3.35
CA ASN A 55 19.84 0.97 -3.15
C ASN A 55 20.71 2.14 -3.65
N THR A 56 20.10 3.19 -4.24
CA THR A 56 20.87 4.30 -4.82
C THR A 56 21.50 5.14 -3.72
N ILE A 57 22.83 5.25 -3.75
CA ILE A 57 23.63 6.19 -2.96
C ILE A 57 24.09 7.25 -3.96
N SER A 58 23.38 8.37 -4.05
CA SER A 58 23.68 9.52 -4.92
C SER A 58 23.95 9.20 -6.40
N ILE A 59 23.07 9.70 -7.29
CA ILE A 59 23.38 9.82 -8.71
C ILE A 59 24.47 10.91 -8.84
N SER A 60 25.74 10.53 -8.76
CA SER A 60 26.79 11.37 -9.33
C SER A 60 26.49 11.48 -10.83
N THR A 61 26.30 12.70 -11.29
CA THR A 61 25.75 13.08 -12.60
C THR A 61 26.63 12.73 -13.81
N GLU A 62 27.59 11.81 -13.69
CA GLU A 62 28.63 11.60 -14.71
C GLU A 62 29.02 10.11 -14.84
N GLN A 63 28.05 9.20 -15.00
CA GLN A 63 28.37 7.86 -15.51
C GLN A 63 28.08 7.77 -17.02
N PRO A 64 29.03 7.30 -17.85
CA PRO A 64 28.80 7.16 -19.28
C PRO A 64 27.63 6.23 -19.56
N SER A 65 26.78 6.67 -20.49
CA SER A 65 25.46 6.14 -20.85
C SER A 65 25.45 4.72 -21.43
N SER A 66 26.60 4.06 -21.56
CA SER A 66 26.74 2.76 -22.26
C SER A 66 26.54 1.53 -21.37
N THR A 67 26.27 1.68 -20.07
CA THR A 67 26.08 0.54 -19.17
C THR A 67 24.60 0.26 -18.90
N TYR A 68 24.24 -1.03 -18.74
CA TYR A 68 22.90 -1.47 -18.35
C TYR A 68 22.40 -0.77 -17.07
N SER A 69 23.31 -0.43 -16.15
CA SER A 69 23.00 0.33 -14.93
C SER A 69 22.52 1.75 -15.22
N ALA A 70 23.12 2.46 -16.19
CA ALA A 70 22.70 3.81 -16.57
C ALA A 70 21.30 3.80 -17.21
N ALA A 71 21.01 2.81 -18.07
CA ALA A 71 19.69 2.64 -18.67
C ALA A 71 18.60 2.33 -17.62
N SER A 72 18.89 1.44 -16.65
CA SER A 72 17.96 1.15 -15.54
C SER A 72 17.69 2.39 -14.70
N LYS A 73 18.73 3.16 -14.36
CA LYS A 73 18.60 4.43 -13.61
C LYS A 73 17.77 5.46 -14.35
N SER A 74 17.96 5.61 -15.66
CA SER A 74 17.14 6.50 -16.49
C SER A 74 15.68 6.07 -16.47
N ALA A 75 15.40 4.78 -16.67
CA ALA A 75 14.02 4.26 -16.65
C ALA A 75 13.35 4.45 -15.28
N VAL A 76 14.09 4.29 -14.18
CA VAL A 76 13.60 4.60 -12.83
C VAL A 76 13.25 6.07 -12.69
N ARG A 77 14.13 6.96 -13.17
CA ARG A 77 13.94 8.41 -13.14
C ARG A 77 12.74 8.85 -13.98
N ASP A 78 12.54 8.26 -15.16
CA ASP A 78 11.40 8.57 -16.03
C ASP A 78 10.06 8.21 -15.38
N ILE A 79 10.02 7.15 -14.56
CA ILE A 79 8.79 6.73 -13.86
C ILE A 79 8.59 7.50 -12.56
N LEU A 80 9.63 7.62 -11.73
CA LEU A 80 9.53 8.24 -10.41
C LEU A 80 9.51 9.76 -10.47
N GLY A 81 10.11 10.36 -11.49
CA GLY A 81 10.32 11.79 -11.64
C GLY A 81 11.53 12.32 -10.89
N ASP A 82 12.04 13.45 -11.37
CA ASP A 82 13.26 14.09 -10.87
C ASP A 82 13.14 14.50 -9.40
N ASP A 83 11.97 15.02 -9.02
CA ASP A 83 11.66 15.45 -7.66
C ASP A 83 11.84 14.33 -6.64
N ILE A 84 11.29 13.14 -6.93
CA ILE A 84 11.38 11.97 -6.07
C ILE A 84 12.81 11.42 -6.06
N VAL A 85 13.44 11.33 -7.23
CA VAL A 85 14.82 10.83 -7.32
C VAL A 85 15.81 11.76 -6.60
N HIS A 86 15.60 13.07 -6.64
CA HIS A 86 16.44 14.04 -5.93
C HIS A 86 16.32 13.97 -4.42
N LEU A 87 15.20 13.47 -3.86
CA LEU A 87 15.07 13.20 -2.43
C LEU A 87 15.81 11.92 -2.01
N ALA A 88 15.93 10.94 -2.92
CA ALA A 88 16.68 9.71 -2.69
C ALA A 88 18.19 9.92 -2.89
N GLN A 89 18.84 10.70 -2.03
CA GLN A 89 20.28 10.97 -2.11
C GLN A 89 21.14 9.88 -1.45
N GLY A 90 20.52 8.88 -0.84
CA GLY A 90 21.20 7.95 0.05
C GLY A 90 21.66 8.65 1.33
N LEU A 91 22.84 8.26 1.85
CA LEU A 91 23.35 8.79 3.12
C LEU A 91 24.07 10.14 3.00
N ALA A 92 24.53 10.50 1.79
CA ALA A 92 25.22 11.77 1.57
C ALA A 92 24.18 12.91 1.56
N GLY A 93 24.32 13.87 2.46
CA GLY A 93 23.36 14.99 2.58
C GLY A 93 22.04 14.63 3.28
N ALA A 94 21.92 13.42 3.83
CA ALA A 94 20.73 13.04 4.58
C ALA A 94 20.57 13.91 5.84
N PRO A 95 19.33 14.32 6.19
CA PRO A 95 19.08 15.02 7.44
C PRO A 95 19.41 14.12 8.64
N GLU A 96 19.61 14.71 9.82
CA GLU A 96 19.83 13.96 11.06
C GLU A 96 18.61 13.09 11.41
N ALA A 97 17.41 13.60 11.13
CA ALA A 97 16.14 12.92 11.35
C ALA A 97 15.13 13.12 10.23
N ILE A 98 14.17 12.20 10.13
CA ILE A 98 13.05 12.23 9.17
C ILE A 98 11.74 12.08 9.92
N THR A 99 10.73 12.83 9.51
CA THR A 99 9.38 12.70 10.07
C THR A 99 8.61 11.56 9.40
N TRP A 100 8.06 10.65 10.19
CA TRP A 100 7.20 9.56 9.72
C TRP A 100 6.02 9.37 10.67
N HIS A 101 4.78 9.52 10.16
CA HIS A 101 3.55 9.53 10.97
C HIS A 101 3.60 10.47 12.18
N GLY A 102 4.19 11.66 12.01
CA GLY A 102 4.39 12.63 13.08
C GLY A 102 5.49 12.27 14.10
N MET A 103 6.14 11.11 13.96
CA MET A 103 7.29 10.72 14.76
C MET A 103 8.59 11.19 14.11
N GLU A 104 9.56 11.59 14.93
CA GLU A 104 10.91 11.89 14.47
C GLU A 104 11.77 10.62 14.49
N VAL A 105 12.30 10.22 13.33
CA VAL A 105 13.11 9.02 13.15
C VAL A 105 14.54 9.43 12.89
N GLN A 106 15.43 9.09 13.83
CA GLN A 106 16.86 9.39 13.74
C GLN A 106 17.52 8.53 12.66
N VAL A 107 18.19 9.14 11.68
CA VAL A 107 18.78 8.41 10.54
C VAL A 107 19.86 7.44 11.00
N ALA A 108 20.57 7.74 12.09
CA ALA A 108 21.54 6.83 12.69
C ALA A 108 20.91 5.48 13.10
N SER A 109 19.67 5.50 13.61
CA SER A 109 18.94 4.31 14.07
C SER A 109 18.52 3.35 12.95
N LEU A 110 18.46 3.81 11.70
CA LEU A 110 17.99 3.00 10.56
C LEU A 110 18.93 1.84 10.20
N SER A 111 20.17 1.85 10.69
CA SER A 111 21.12 0.74 10.50
C SER A 111 20.67 -0.51 11.27
N ASP A 112 20.10 -0.30 12.46
CA ASP A 112 19.57 -1.33 13.34
C ASP A 112 18.24 -0.84 13.97
N PRO A 113 17.18 -0.75 13.16
CA PRO A 113 15.93 -0.15 13.61
C PRO A 113 15.25 -1.03 14.66
N PRO A 114 14.56 -0.45 15.66
CA PRO A 114 13.77 -1.21 16.61
C PRO A 114 12.78 -2.15 15.92
N LEU A 115 12.56 -3.35 16.47
CA LEU A 115 11.65 -4.33 15.87
C LEU A 115 10.25 -3.77 15.63
N GLN A 116 9.75 -2.94 16.55
CA GLN A 116 8.44 -2.29 16.41
C GLN A 116 8.39 -1.33 15.22
N PHE A 117 9.46 -0.59 14.97
CA PHE A 117 9.57 0.29 13.81
C PHE A 117 9.44 -0.50 12.50
N MET A 118 10.21 -1.60 12.39
CA MET A 118 10.14 -2.46 11.21
C MET A 118 8.75 -3.08 11.03
N ARG A 119 8.10 -3.51 12.11
CA ARG A 119 6.72 -4.05 12.05
C ARG A 119 5.75 -3.00 11.52
N SER A 120 5.80 -1.77 12.05
CA SER A 120 4.93 -0.68 11.61
C SER A 120 5.18 -0.28 10.14
N LEU A 121 6.43 -0.30 9.70
CA LEU A 121 6.77 0.01 8.30
C LEU A 121 6.25 -1.07 7.35
N LEU A 122 6.47 -2.35 7.70
CA LEU A 122 5.99 -3.46 6.89
C LEU A 122 4.46 -3.47 6.85
N TRP A 123 3.81 -3.22 7.99
CA TRP A 123 2.36 -3.05 8.09
C TRP A 123 1.86 -1.99 7.12
N GLU A 124 2.41 -0.77 7.17
CA GLU A 124 2.03 0.32 6.27
C GLU A 124 2.19 -0.08 4.80
N LEU A 125 3.30 -0.73 4.43
CA LEU A 125 3.53 -1.17 3.06
C LEU A 125 2.48 -2.20 2.61
N TYR A 126 2.10 -3.14 3.48
CA TYR A 126 1.03 -4.09 3.18
C TYR A 126 -0.32 -3.39 3.01
N GLU A 127 -0.65 -2.45 3.88
CA GLU A 127 -1.87 -1.65 3.77
C GLU A 127 -1.89 -0.86 2.47
N LEU A 128 -0.83 -0.08 2.17
CA LEU A 128 -0.72 0.69 0.92
C LEU A 128 -0.86 -0.21 -0.32
N ILE A 129 -0.19 -1.36 -0.33
CA ILE A 129 -0.32 -2.29 -1.47
C ILE A 129 -1.75 -2.80 -1.58
N PHE A 130 -2.36 -3.24 -0.47
CA PHE A 130 -3.73 -3.75 -0.46
C PHE A 130 -4.74 -2.71 -0.96
N HIS A 131 -4.68 -1.48 -0.45
CA HIS A 131 -5.60 -0.40 -0.83
C HIS A 131 -5.53 -0.10 -2.34
N TYR A 132 -4.33 0.02 -2.89
CA TYR A 132 -4.15 0.37 -4.30
C TYR A 132 -4.34 -0.82 -5.24
N GLU A 133 -4.08 -2.05 -4.80
CA GLU A 133 -4.50 -3.26 -5.54
C GLU A 133 -6.02 -3.36 -5.60
N LEU A 134 -6.72 -3.11 -4.49
CA LEU A 134 -8.19 -3.11 -4.44
C LEU A 134 -8.77 -2.02 -5.35
N LEU A 135 -8.24 -0.80 -5.30
CA LEU A 135 -8.64 0.31 -6.19
C LEU A 135 -8.43 -0.04 -7.67
N ALA A 136 -7.26 -0.58 -8.01
CA ALA A 136 -6.94 -0.94 -9.40
C ALA A 136 -7.88 -2.02 -9.92
N LEU A 137 -8.16 -3.05 -9.10
CA LEU A 137 -9.13 -4.10 -9.44
C LEU A 137 -10.53 -3.53 -9.63
N ASP A 138 -10.98 -2.68 -8.71
CA ASP A 138 -12.33 -2.11 -8.77
C ASP A 138 -12.54 -1.25 -10.02
N ARG A 139 -11.53 -0.44 -10.39
CA ARG A 139 -11.55 0.37 -11.62
C ARG A 139 -11.65 -0.47 -12.89
N VAL A 140 -11.09 -1.67 -12.89
CA VAL A 140 -11.14 -2.58 -14.03
C VAL A 140 -12.45 -3.37 -14.05
N LEU A 141 -12.80 -4.00 -12.92
CA LEU A 141 -13.92 -4.93 -12.81
C LEU A 141 -15.28 -4.24 -12.81
N ALA A 142 -15.34 -3.03 -12.25
CA ALA A 142 -16.54 -2.21 -12.17
C ALA A 142 -16.36 -0.89 -12.93
N ALA A 143 -15.65 -0.90 -14.07
CA ALA A 143 -15.31 0.30 -14.85
C ALA A 143 -16.50 1.23 -15.13
N HIS A 144 -17.69 0.68 -15.34
CA HIS A 144 -18.92 1.44 -15.56
C HIS A 144 -19.30 2.36 -14.37
N LEU A 145 -18.93 2.00 -13.15
CA LEU A 145 -19.14 2.79 -11.92
C LEU A 145 -18.10 3.91 -11.75
N TRP A 146 -17.08 3.98 -12.61
CA TRP A 146 -16.02 4.99 -12.59
C TRP A 146 -16.14 6.01 -13.74
N THR A 147 -17.27 6.05 -14.44
CA THR A 147 -17.44 6.82 -15.69
C THR A 147 -17.78 8.30 -15.50
N SER A 148 -18.64 8.61 -14.52
CA SER A 148 -19.05 9.99 -14.20
C SER A 148 -18.35 10.48 -12.94
N ASP A 149 -18.16 11.79 -12.79
CA ASP A 149 -17.53 12.34 -11.58
C ASP A 149 -18.31 12.02 -10.30
N GLU A 150 -19.64 12.04 -10.35
CA GLU A 150 -20.48 11.66 -9.22
C GLU A 150 -20.30 10.17 -8.85
N SER A 151 -20.41 9.26 -9.82
CA SER A 151 -20.24 7.83 -9.58
C SER A 151 -18.83 7.50 -9.09
N ARG A 152 -17.80 8.19 -9.59
CA ARG A 152 -16.42 8.08 -9.11
C ARG A 152 -16.30 8.46 -7.65
N ILE A 153 -16.88 9.59 -7.24
CA ILE A 153 -16.85 10.05 -5.84
C ILE A 153 -17.59 9.05 -4.94
N THR A 154 -18.78 8.60 -5.31
CA THR A 154 -19.52 7.58 -4.56
C THR A 154 -18.72 6.29 -4.42
N ARG A 155 -18.12 5.80 -5.51
CA ARG A 155 -17.37 4.55 -5.51
C ARG A 155 -16.08 4.66 -4.70
N GLN A 156 -15.39 5.79 -4.80
CA GLN A 156 -14.20 6.09 -4.00
C GLN A 156 -14.55 6.19 -2.51
N THR A 157 -15.68 6.81 -2.17
CA THR A 157 -16.17 6.92 -0.78
C THR A 157 -16.47 5.53 -0.19
N LEU A 158 -17.12 4.66 -0.97
CA LEU A 158 -17.35 3.26 -0.59
C LEU A 158 -16.04 2.49 -0.41
N LEU A 159 -15.05 2.70 -1.28
CA LEU A 159 -13.75 2.07 -1.12
C LEU A 159 -13.07 2.54 0.17
N TYR A 160 -13.16 3.83 0.50
CA TYR A 160 -12.50 4.40 1.68
C TYR A 160 -13.16 3.94 2.98
N SER A 161 -14.47 3.73 2.98
CA SER A 161 -15.22 3.26 4.16
C SER A 161 -14.94 1.79 4.53
N ILE A 162 -14.15 1.07 3.74
CA ILE A 162 -13.65 -0.28 4.05
C ILE A 162 -12.52 -0.23 5.08
N PHE A 163 -11.84 0.91 5.17
CA PHE A 163 -10.64 1.08 5.97
C PHE A 163 -10.94 1.94 7.20
N PRO A 164 -10.29 1.67 8.35
CA PRO A 164 -10.37 2.55 9.49
C PRO A 164 -9.66 3.88 9.18
N GLY A 165 -10.14 4.97 9.78
CA GLY A 165 -9.59 6.32 9.59
C GLY A 165 -10.53 7.26 8.85
N GLU A 166 -10.24 8.55 8.90
CA GLU A 166 -10.98 9.58 8.16
C GLU A 166 -10.30 9.91 6.82
N SER A 167 -9.04 9.48 6.66
CA SER A 167 -8.16 9.92 5.59
C SER A 167 -8.22 9.04 4.32
N GLY A 168 -8.95 7.93 4.32
CA GLY A 168 -9.04 7.02 3.16
C GLY A 168 -7.65 6.58 2.66
N LEU A 169 -7.33 6.78 1.38
CA LEU A 169 -5.99 6.51 0.82
C LEU A 169 -4.87 7.38 1.40
N VAL A 170 -5.21 8.41 2.17
CA VAL A 170 -4.28 9.29 2.89
C VAL A 170 -4.00 8.76 4.31
N MET A 171 -4.31 7.49 4.61
CA MET A 171 -3.98 6.84 5.89
C MET A 171 -2.52 7.01 6.34
N TRP A 172 -1.61 7.25 5.38
CA TRP A 172 -0.19 7.46 5.59
C TRP A 172 0.15 8.73 6.39
N SER A 173 -0.80 9.67 6.54
CA SER A 173 -0.66 10.85 7.40
C SER A 173 -1.25 10.68 8.80
N GLU A 174 -2.05 9.65 9.04
CA GLU A 174 -2.65 9.38 10.36
C GLU A 174 -1.61 8.76 11.32
N PRO A 175 -1.76 8.88 12.64
CA PRO A 175 -0.87 8.20 13.59
C PRO A 175 -0.90 6.67 13.39
N LEU A 176 0.26 6.02 13.58
CA LEU A 176 0.34 4.56 13.53
C LEU A 176 -0.58 3.91 14.58
N PRO A 177 -1.17 2.74 14.28
CA PRO A 177 -1.95 1.99 15.27
C PRO A 177 -1.12 1.67 16.51
N GLN A 178 -1.61 2.06 17.69
CA GLN A 178 -0.89 1.89 18.97
C GLN A 178 -1.21 0.55 19.68
N GLY A 179 -1.99 -0.34 19.06
CA GLY A 179 -2.42 -1.60 19.67
C GLY A 179 -2.98 -2.61 18.66
N PRO A 180 -3.29 -3.85 19.11
CA PRO A 180 -3.91 -4.87 18.25
C PRO A 180 -5.18 -4.31 17.63
N GLN A 181 -5.35 -4.49 16.32
CA GLN A 181 -6.39 -3.84 15.51
C GLN A 181 -7.76 -3.89 16.18
N GLN A 182 -8.17 -2.75 16.73
CA GLN A 182 -9.47 -2.60 17.36
C GLN A 182 -10.55 -2.20 16.35
N LEU A 183 -10.18 -1.91 15.09
CA LEU A 183 -11.05 -1.37 14.04
C LEU A 183 -10.71 -2.00 12.68
N GLY A 184 -11.59 -1.82 11.69
CA GLY A 184 -11.41 -2.29 10.32
C GLY A 184 -11.78 -3.76 10.10
N LEU A 185 -11.39 -4.28 8.94
CA LEU A 185 -11.66 -5.67 8.52
C LEU A 185 -11.03 -6.73 9.44
N CYS A 186 -9.93 -6.37 10.10
CA CYS A 186 -9.16 -7.26 10.98
C CYS A 186 -9.54 -7.11 12.47
N ALA A 187 -10.59 -6.34 12.79
CA ALA A 187 -11.01 -6.16 14.17
C ALA A 187 -11.45 -7.49 14.80
N SER A 188 -10.97 -7.77 16.02
CA SER A 188 -11.31 -9.01 16.74
C SER A 188 -12.78 -9.06 17.19
N ASN A 189 -13.44 -7.90 17.32
CA ASN A 189 -14.85 -7.81 17.66
C ASN A 189 -15.69 -7.69 16.37
N MET A 190 -16.57 -8.66 16.14
CA MET A 190 -17.44 -8.69 14.97
C MET A 190 -18.38 -7.48 14.86
N GLN A 191 -18.88 -6.95 15.99
CA GLN A 191 -19.71 -5.74 15.98
C GLN A 191 -18.96 -4.55 15.41
N VAL A 192 -17.66 -4.48 15.66
CA VAL A 192 -16.78 -3.41 15.21
C VAL A 192 -16.33 -3.63 13.76
N ALA A 193 -16.08 -4.88 13.37
CA ALA A 193 -15.69 -5.23 12.00
C ALA A 193 -16.86 -5.09 11.00
N LEU A 194 -18.09 -5.35 11.43
CA LEU A 194 -19.24 -5.51 10.54
C LEU A 194 -19.47 -4.35 9.55
N PRO A 195 -19.37 -3.07 9.93
CA PRO A 195 -19.55 -1.97 8.98
C PRO A 195 -18.53 -2.03 7.82
N PHE A 196 -17.25 -2.23 8.15
CA PHE A 196 -16.17 -2.37 7.17
C PHE A 196 -16.37 -3.61 6.29
N LEU A 197 -16.79 -4.72 6.90
CA LEU A 197 -17.10 -5.97 6.18
C LEU A 197 -18.25 -5.78 5.17
N ASN A 198 -19.30 -5.07 5.58
CA ASN A 198 -20.44 -4.78 4.70
C ASN A 198 -20.04 -3.86 3.54
N ASN A 199 -19.20 -2.84 3.79
CA ASN A 199 -18.66 -1.97 2.75
C ASN A 199 -17.76 -2.74 1.78
N PHE A 200 -16.88 -3.61 2.30
CA PHE A 200 -16.01 -4.45 1.48
C PHE A 200 -16.81 -5.37 0.58
N ARG A 201 -17.82 -6.03 1.13
CA ARG A 201 -18.74 -6.86 0.36
C ARG A 201 -19.52 -6.05 -0.66
N GLU A 202 -20.05 -4.88 -0.31
CA GLU A 202 -20.78 -4.03 -1.26
C GLU A 202 -19.90 -3.68 -2.47
N LEU A 203 -18.63 -3.35 -2.24
CA LEU A 203 -17.65 -3.16 -3.31
C LEU A 203 -17.55 -4.41 -4.20
N LEU A 204 -17.28 -5.57 -3.60
CA LEU A 204 -17.12 -6.84 -4.31
C LEU A 204 -18.40 -7.29 -5.04
N SER A 205 -19.57 -6.93 -4.55
CA SER A 205 -20.86 -7.35 -5.13
C SER A 205 -21.10 -6.81 -6.54
N ALA A 206 -20.41 -5.73 -6.91
CA ALA A 206 -20.46 -5.15 -8.26
C ALA A 206 -19.49 -5.84 -9.24
N TRP A 207 -18.63 -6.73 -8.76
CA TRP A 207 -17.64 -7.39 -9.61
C TRP A 207 -18.26 -8.54 -10.40
N PRO A 208 -17.77 -8.83 -11.62
CA PRO A 208 -18.22 -9.97 -12.40
C PRO A 208 -18.05 -11.29 -11.63
N GLY A 209 -19.11 -12.11 -11.60
CA GLY A 209 -19.09 -13.41 -10.93
C GLY A 209 -19.21 -13.34 -9.41
N ALA A 210 -19.57 -12.18 -8.83
CA ALA A 210 -19.85 -12.06 -7.41
C ALA A 210 -20.91 -13.09 -6.96
N PRO A 211 -20.65 -13.88 -5.89
CA PRO A 211 -21.63 -14.80 -5.36
C PRO A 211 -22.92 -14.08 -4.94
N PRO A 212 -24.12 -14.66 -5.18
CA PRO A 212 -25.38 -13.99 -4.86
C PRO A 212 -25.52 -13.51 -3.41
N ARG A 213 -24.86 -14.23 -2.47
CA ARG A 213 -24.82 -13.86 -1.06
C ARG A 213 -24.17 -12.49 -0.83
N LEU A 214 -23.24 -12.05 -1.67
CA LEU A 214 -22.61 -10.73 -1.54
C LEU A 214 -23.57 -9.57 -1.87
N HIS A 215 -24.77 -9.81 -2.40
CA HIS A 215 -25.72 -8.73 -2.67
C HIS A 215 -26.54 -8.29 -1.46
N THR A 216 -26.56 -9.06 -0.37
CA THR A 216 -27.33 -8.72 0.86
C THR A 216 -26.42 -8.50 2.06
N PRO A 217 -26.63 -7.47 2.89
CA PRO A 217 -25.79 -7.21 4.06
C PRO A 217 -25.83 -8.34 5.07
N ALA A 218 -24.69 -8.54 5.73
CA ALA A 218 -24.62 -9.40 6.89
C ALA A 218 -25.16 -8.63 8.11
N GLU A 219 -25.92 -9.34 8.94
CA GLU A 219 -26.49 -8.84 10.18
C GLU A 219 -26.02 -9.72 11.34
N LEU A 220 -25.89 -9.12 12.53
CA LEU A 220 -25.53 -9.86 13.73
C LEU A 220 -26.74 -10.66 14.21
N ASP A 221 -26.51 -11.91 14.56
CA ASP A 221 -27.56 -12.80 15.09
C ASP A 221 -27.62 -12.80 16.63
N GLY A 222 -26.62 -12.19 17.30
CA GLY A 222 -26.49 -12.20 18.76
C GLY A 222 -26.17 -13.57 19.35
N GLN A 223 -25.96 -14.59 18.51
CA GLN A 223 -25.76 -16.01 18.85
C GLN A 223 -24.38 -16.49 18.38
N GLY A 224 -23.36 -15.63 18.53
CA GLY A 224 -21.98 -15.92 18.14
C GLY A 224 -21.62 -15.54 16.70
N ASN A 225 -22.57 -15.03 15.91
CA ASN A 225 -22.34 -14.46 14.57
C ASN A 225 -21.67 -15.44 13.58
N ALA A 226 -21.90 -16.74 13.73
CA ALA A 226 -21.25 -17.78 12.92
C ALA A 226 -21.54 -17.62 11.42
N LEU A 227 -22.73 -17.10 11.07
CA LEU A 227 -23.08 -16.80 9.68
C LEU A 227 -22.26 -15.64 9.11
N VAL A 228 -21.97 -14.61 9.92
CA VAL A 228 -21.14 -13.47 9.51
C VAL A 228 -19.70 -13.91 9.24
N TYR A 229 -19.14 -14.82 10.05
CA TYR A 229 -17.82 -15.40 9.76
C TYR A 229 -17.78 -16.17 8.44
N LYS A 230 -18.79 -17.02 8.17
CA LYS A 230 -18.90 -17.73 6.88
C LYS A 230 -19.02 -16.76 5.71
N TYR A 231 -19.78 -15.69 5.92
CA TYR A 231 -19.97 -14.64 4.94
C TYR A 231 -18.67 -13.92 4.61
N PHE A 232 -17.91 -13.53 5.63
CA PHE A 232 -16.63 -12.89 5.46
C PHE A 232 -15.63 -13.82 4.77
N SER A 233 -15.60 -15.09 5.15
CA SER A 233 -14.75 -16.09 4.48
C SER A 233 -15.06 -16.18 2.98
N LEU A 234 -16.34 -16.14 2.60
CA LEU A 234 -16.76 -16.12 1.20
C LEU A 234 -16.29 -14.85 0.47
N ALA A 235 -16.44 -13.68 1.08
CA ALA A 235 -15.99 -12.41 0.51
C ALA A 235 -14.46 -12.41 0.29
N CYS A 236 -13.69 -12.85 1.29
CA CYS A 236 -12.23 -12.98 1.20
C CYS A 236 -11.79 -13.97 0.12
N GLN A 237 -12.43 -15.15 0.05
CA GLN A 237 -12.12 -16.14 -0.98
C GLN A 237 -12.40 -15.60 -2.38
N PHE A 238 -13.54 -14.94 -2.57
CA PHE A 238 -13.89 -14.31 -3.84
C PHE A 238 -12.88 -13.21 -4.22
N TYR A 239 -12.53 -12.33 -3.28
CA TYR A 239 -11.51 -11.30 -3.51
C TYR A 239 -10.16 -11.93 -3.89
N VAL A 240 -9.63 -12.86 -3.10
CA VAL A 240 -8.31 -13.47 -3.33
C VAL A 240 -8.25 -14.17 -4.68
N GLN A 241 -9.29 -14.93 -5.03
CA GLN A 241 -9.35 -15.62 -6.31
C GLN A 241 -9.41 -14.64 -7.49
N THR A 242 -10.26 -13.61 -7.38
CA THR A 242 -10.41 -12.59 -8.42
C THR A 242 -9.12 -11.79 -8.59
N ALA A 243 -8.53 -11.33 -7.49
CA ALA A 243 -7.28 -10.61 -7.50
C ALA A 243 -6.15 -11.45 -8.11
N PHE A 244 -6.05 -12.74 -7.77
CA PHE A 244 -5.04 -13.62 -8.37
C PHE A 244 -5.19 -13.72 -9.89
N ILE A 245 -6.42 -13.87 -10.39
CA ILE A 245 -6.69 -13.95 -11.83
C ILE A 245 -6.27 -12.66 -12.56
N TYR A 246 -6.61 -11.49 -12.00
CA TYR A 246 -6.40 -10.20 -12.67
C TYR A 246 -5.02 -9.61 -12.45
N LEU A 247 -4.40 -9.82 -11.29
CA LEU A 247 -3.06 -9.34 -10.96
C LEU A 247 -1.96 -10.32 -11.44
N GLY A 248 -2.30 -11.60 -11.65
CA GLY A 248 -1.34 -12.65 -12.00
C GLY A 248 -0.42 -13.07 -10.84
N HIS A 249 -0.74 -12.67 -9.61
CA HIS A 249 -0.03 -13.05 -8.39
C HIS A 249 -0.96 -12.98 -7.18
N GLN A 250 -0.52 -13.56 -6.05
CA GLN A 250 -1.27 -13.46 -4.79
C GLN A 250 -1.40 -11.99 -4.36
N PRO A 251 -2.61 -11.50 -4.02
CA PRO A 251 -2.79 -10.13 -3.53
C PRO A 251 -2.16 -9.94 -2.16
N SER A 252 -1.81 -8.70 -1.84
CA SER A 252 -1.50 -8.35 -0.45
C SER A 252 -2.77 -8.33 0.38
N LEU A 253 -2.68 -8.80 1.62
CA LEU A 253 -3.79 -8.80 2.56
C LEU A 253 -3.51 -7.78 3.67
N PRO A 254 -4.53 -7.16 4.25
CA PRO A 254 -4.36 -6.32 5.43
C PRO A 254 -3.81 -7.16 6.60
N HIS A 255 -2.90 -6.59 7.38
CA HIS A 255 -2.08 -7.29 8.38
C HIS A 255 -2.30 -6.78 9.79
#